data_AF-A0A533VNB8-F1
#
_entry.id   AF-A0A533VNB8-F1
#
_cell.length_a   1.000
_cell.length_b   1.000
_cell.length_c   1.000
_cell.angle_alpha   90.00
_cell.angle_beta   90.00
_cell.angle_gamma   90.00
#
_symmetry.space_group_name_H-M   'P 1'
#
loop_
_entity.id
_entity.type
_entity.pdbx_description
1 polymer ?
#
loop_
_entity_poly.entity_id
_entity_poly.type
_entity_poly.pdbx_seq_one_letter_code
_entity_poly.pdbx_strand_id
1 'polypeptide(L)'
;MGMLSVAGLVLTMDGVGPIVDNAGGIAEMSGAPPEVRDRLDPLDALGNTTKALTKGYAMGSAALASLLLFQAFVLEVARYQAKIFDLTAITASQASNLASELTSLGTKLALNQPAVVIGALVGAMLPFVFSGTAISAVGKGAYMMVEEVRRQFREIPGLREGTGKPDYAIAVD
;
A
#
# COMPACT_ATOMS: atom_id res chain seq x y z
N MET A 1 13.47 12.81 -4.02
CA MET A 1 14.56 11.95 -4.53
C MET A 1 15.48 11.41 -3.44
N GLY A 2 15.78 12.15 -2.35
CA GLY A 2 16.65 11.65 -1.27
C GLY A 2 16.14 10.40 -0.54
N MET A 3 14.83 10.33 -0.22
CA MET A 3 14.25 9.16 0.45
C MET A 3 14.50 7.90 -0.40
N LEU A 4 13.97 7.82 -1.63
CA LEU A 4 14.08 6.67 -2.54
C LEU A 4 15.50 6.31 -3.03
N SER A 5 16.53 7.08 -2.67
CA SER A 5 17.93 6.75 -3.03
C SER A 5 18.38 5.40 -2.47
N VAL A 6 17.78 4.97 -1.35
CA VAL A 6 18.02 3.66 -0.71
C VAL A 6 16.92 2.65 -1.01
N ALA A 7 16.08 2.89 -2.02
CA ALA A 7 14.95 2.01 -2.34
C ALA A 7 15.37 0.56 -2.60
N GLY A 8 16.54 0.33 -3.20
CA GLY A 8 17.08 -1.03 -3.39
C GLY A 8 17.29 -1.78 -2.07
N LEU A 9 17.78 -1.10 -1.03
CA LEU A 9 17.94 -1.69 0.31
C LEU A 9 16.58 -1.96 0.96
N VAL A 10 15.65 -1.01 0.83
CA VAL A 10 14.28 -1.14 1.39
C VAL A 10 13.55 -2.33 0.77
N LEU A 11 13.59 -2.48 -0.55
CA LEU A 11 12.99 -3.63 -1.24
C LEU A 11 13.65 -4.96 -0.85
N THR A 12 14.97 -4.96 -0.68
CA THR A 12 15.70 -6.16 -0.23
C THR A 12 15.25 -6.57 1.18
N MET A 13 15.08 -5.62 2.10
CA MET A 13 14.58 -5.90 3.45
C MET A 13 13.13 -6.40 3.46
N ASP A 14 12.29 -5.90 2.55
CA ASP A 14 10.91 -6.35 2.40
C ASP A 14 10.84 -7.81 1.94
N GLY A 15 11.76 -8.21 1.05
CA GLY A 15 11.87 -9.57 0.52
C GLY A 15 12.23 -10.63 1.55
N VAL A 16 12.86 -10.25 2.68
CA VAL A 16 13.24 -11.21 3.73
C VAL A 16 12.02 -11.91 4.32
N GLY A 17 10.95 -11.17 4.59
CA GLY A 17 9.78 -11.73 5.27
C GLY A 17 9.10 -12.86 4.47
N PRO A 18 8.70 -12.67 3.20
CA PRO A 18 8.11 -13.75 2.41
C PRO A 18 9.05 -14.94 2.16
N ILE A 19 10.37 -14.72 2.10
CA ILE A 19 11.34 -15.80 1.92
C ILE A 19 11.38 -16.69 3.15
N VAL A 20 11.46 -16.09 4.34
CA VAL A 20 11.56 -16.85 5.59
C VAL A 20 10.25 -17.55 5.95
N ASP A 21 9.11 -16.89 5.73
CA ASP A 21 7.77 -17.47 5.92
C ASP A 21 7.59 -18.76 5.09
N ASN A 22 7.94 -18.71 3.80
CA ASN A 22 7.93 -19.89 2.92
C ASN A 22 8.94 -20.97 3.37
N ALA A 23 10.13 -20.58 3.84
CA ALA A 23 11.11 -21.53 4.36
C ALA A 23 10.57 -22.26 5.61
N GLY A 24 9.88 -21.55 6.50
CA GLY A 24 9.20 -22.12 7.66
C GLY A 24 8.09 -23.10 7.27
N GLY A 25 7.27 -22.72 6.28
CA GLY A 25 6.24 -23.60 5.71
C GLY A 25 6.82 -24.88 5.10
N ILE A 26 7.91 -24.79 4.32
CA ILE A 26 8.60 -25.94 3.75
C ILE A 26 9.18 -26.84 4.85
N ALA A 27 9.75 -26.24 5.92
CA ALA A 27 10.27 -26.99 7.06
C ALA A 27 9.16 -27.76 7.80
N GLU A 28 7.95 -27.18 7.96
CA GLU A 28 6.76 -27.90 8.47
C GLU A 28 6.42 -29.08 7.56
N MET A 29 6.18 -28.79 6.28
CA MET A 29 5.59 -29.74 5.34
C MET A 29 6.54 -30.90 4.98
N SER A 30 7.85 -30.71 5.12
CA SER A 30 8.87 -31.75 4.91
C SER A 30 9.16 -32.61 6.14
N GLY A 31 8.60 -32.26 7.31
CA GLY A 31 8.92 -32.95 8.57
C GLY A 31 10.37 -32.73 9.02
N ALA A 32 10.93 -31.54 8.74
CA ALA A 32 12.30 -31.22 9.11
C ALA A 32 12.50 -31.24 10.65
N PRO A 33 13.74 -31.45 11.13
CA PRO A 33 14.03 -31.43 12.57
C PRO A 33 13.58 -30.11 13.24
N PRO A 34 13.08 -30.14 14.49
CA PRO A 34 12.63 -28.94 15.21
C PRO A 34 13.67 -27.82 15.26
N GLU A 35 14.96 -28.18 15.33
CA GLU A 35 16.09 -27.24 15.33
C GLU A 35 16.12 -26.32 14.09
N VAL A 36 15.59 -26.78 12.95
CA VAL A 36 15.48 -25.97 11.73
C VAL A 36 14.42 -24.88 11.92
N ARG A 37 13.30 -25.20 12.58
CA ARG A 37 12.23 -24.24 12.90
C ARG A 37 12.66 -23.23 13.94
N ASP A 38 13.30 -23.70 15.00
CA ASP A 38 13.84 -22.84 16.07
C ASP A 38 14.80 -21.77 15.51
N ARG A 39 15.47 -22.06 14.39
CA ARG A 39 16.33 -21.11 13.67
C ARG A 39 15.58 -20.19 12.71
N LEU A 40 14.42 -20.61 12.19
CA LEU A 40 13.61 -19.85 11.24
C LEU A 40 12.62 -18.90 11.93
N ASP A 41 12.06 -19.27 13.09
CA ASP A 41 11.07 -18.45 13.81
C ASP A 41 11.59 -17.04 14.16
N PRO A 42 12.84 -16.86 14.66
CA PRO A 42 13.38 -15.53 14.89
C PRO A 42 13.54 -14.71 13.60
N LEU A 43 13.81 -15.38 12.48
CA LEU A 43 13.95 -14.75 11.17
C LEU A 43 12.58 -14.33 10.60
N ASP A 44 11.52 -15.09 10.85
CA ASP A 44 10.16 -14.71 10.44
C ASP A 44 9.69 -13.49 11.23
N ALA A 45 9.92 -13.48 12.55
CA ALA A 45 9.66 -12.32 13.39
C ALA A 45 10.42 -11.07 12.91
N LEU A 46 11.68 -11.23 12.51
CA LEU A 46 12.47 -10.16 11.90
C LEU A 46 11.87 -9.71 10.56
N GLY A 47 11.47 -10.65 9.70
CA GLY A 47 10.80 -10.38 8.44
C GLY A 47 9.48 -9.62 8.59
N ASN A 48 8.69 -9.91 9.62
CA ASN A 48 7.47 -9.19 9.94
C ASN A 48 7.77 -7.75 10.40
N THR A 49 8.88 -7.55 11.12
CA THR A 49 9.35 -6.20 11.50
C THR A 49 9.82 -5.40 10.28
N THR A 50 10.58 -6.02 9.37
CA THR A 50 11.04 -5.33 8.15
C THR A 50 9.88 -4.98 7.22
N LYS A 51 8.89 -5.88 7.05
CA LYS A 51 7.63 -5.60 6.33
C LYS A 51 6.88 -4.39 6.88
N ALA A 52 6.90 -4.18 8.20
CA ALA A 52 6.25 -3.01 8.81
C ALA A 52 7.02 -1.71 8.51
N LEU A 53 8.36 -1.75 8.60
CA LEU A 53 9.22 -0.62 8.28
C LEU A 53 9.10 -0.19 6.81
N THR A 54 9.07 -1.16 5.89
CA THR A 54 8.97 -0.90 4.44
C THR A 54 7.62 -0.27 4.09
N LYS A 55 6.52 -0.72 4.71
CA LYS A 55 5.20 -0.08 4.61
C LYS A 55 5.23 1.37 5.11
N GLY A 56 5.84 1.62 6.27
CA GLY A 56 5.97 2.98 6.82
C GLY A 56 6.77 3.92 5.90
N TYR A 57 7.85 3.41 5.32
CA TYR A 57 8.66 4.12 4.35
C TYR A 57 7.88 4.43 3.06
N ALA A 58 7.12 3.46 2.53
CA ALA A 58 6.24 3.68 1.37
C ALA A 58 5.20 4.77 1.67
N MET A 59 4.53 4.73 2.82
CA MET A 59 3.55 5.75 3.23
C MET A 59 4.19 7.14 3.38
N GLY A 60 5.35 7.23 4.04
CA GLY A 60 6.07 8.49 4.20
C GLY A 60 6.50 9.10 2.87
N SER A 61 7.05 8.28 1.97
CA SER A 61 7.45 8.73 0.63
C SER A 61 6.25 9.18 -0.21
N ALA A 62 5.12 8.46 -0.14
CA ALA A 62 3.88 8.80 -0.82
C ALA A 62 3.28 10.11 -0.29
N ALA A 63 3.32 10.36 1.03
CA ALA A 63 2.83 11.60 1.62
C ALA A 63 3.64 12.81 1.15
N LEU A 64 4.97 12.71 1.13
CA LEU A 64 5.84 13.78 0.61
C LEU A 64 5.62 14.01 -0.89
N ALA A 65 5.53 12.93 -1.67
CA ALA A 65 5.25 13.02 -3.10
C ALA A 65 3.87 13.65 -3.37
N SER A 66 2.85 13.28 -2.60
CA SER A 66 1.50 13.83 -2.69
C SER A 66 1.48 15.33 -2.46
N LEU A 67 2.21 15.83 -1.45
CA LEU A 67 2.32 17.27 -1.18
C LEU A 67 3.01 18.01 -2.35
N LEU A 68 4.08 17.44 -2.91
CA LEU A 68 4.77 18.02 -4.07
C LEU A 68 3.89 18.00 -5.33
N LEU A 69 3.17 16.91 -5.57
CA LEU A 69 2.22 16.79 -6.68
C LEU A 69 1.06 17.78 -6.52
N PHE A 70 0.59 17.99 -5.29
CA PHE A 70 -0.43 18.99 -5.01
C PHE A 70 0.09 20.41 -5.27
N GLN A 71 1.32 20.73 -4.86
CA GLN A 71 1.94 22.01 -5.19
C GLN A 71 2.11 22.18 -6.71
N ALA A 72 2.57 21.15 -7.41
CA ALA A 72 2.68 21.16 -8.86
C ALA A 72 1.32 21.34 -9.55
N PHE A 73 0.26 20.71 -9.03
CA PHE A 73 -1.11 20.89 -9.48
C PHE A 73 -1.57 22.35 -9.33
N VAL A 74 -1.36 22.96 -8.16
CA VAL A 74 -1.70 24.37 -7.90
C VAL A 74 -0.98 25.30 -8.88
N LEU A 75 0.32 25.07 -9.09
CA LEU A 75 1.12 25.83 -10.04
C LEU A 75 0.60 25.69 -11.47
N GLU A 76 0.26 24.46 -11.88
CA GLU A 76 -0.23 24.17 -13.22
C GLU A 76 -1.61 24.81 -13.47
N VAL A 77 -2.51 24.76 -12.49
CA VAL A 77 -3.81 25.45 -12.57
C VAL A 77 -3.64 26.96 -12.70
N ALA A 78 -2.74 27.57 -11.91
CA ALA A 78 -2.44 28.99 -11.99
C ALA A 78 -1.83 29.37 -13.35
N ARG A 79 -0.94 28.52 -13.90
CA ARG A 79 -0.35 28.69 -15.23
C ARG A 79 -1.42 28.72 -16.34
N TYR A 80 -2.37 27.79 -16.29
CA TYR A 80 -3.50 27.77 -17.22
C TYR A 80 -4.41 29.01 -17.07
N GLN A 81 -4.69 29.46 -15.85
CA GLN A 81 -5.47 30.69 -15.63
C GLN A 81 -4.76 31.94 -16.14
N ALA A 82 -3.43 32.00 -16.02
CA ALA A 82 -2.59 33.05 -16.59
C ALA A 82 -2.44 32.96 -18.12
N LYS A 83 -3.06 31.96 -18.78
CA LYS A 83 -2.98 31.71 -20.25
C LYS A 83 -1.56 31.53 -20.76
N ILE A 84 -0.65 31.02 -19.92
CA ILE A 84 0.73 30.72 -20.30
C ILE A 84 0.76 29.28 -20.83
N PHE A 85 0.76 29.09 -22.15
CA PHE A 85 0.79 27.75 -22.76
C PHE A 85 2.19 27.29 -23.16
N ASP A 86 3.09 28.24 -23.44
CA ASP A 86 4.49 28.01 -23.81
C ASP A 86 5.43 28.58 -22.73
N LEU A 87 6.38 27.76 -22.27
CA LEU A 87 7.35 28.12 -21.23
C LEU A 87 8.64 28.74 -21.80
N THR A 88 8.83 28.75 -23.11
CA THR A 88 10.09 29.17 -23.73
C THR A 88 10.24 30.69 -23.85
N ALA A 89 9.14 31.45 -23.77
CA ALA A 89 9.14 32.91 -23.84
C ALA A 89 8.10 33.51 -22.86
N ILE A 90 8.47 33.65 -21.59
CA ILE A 90 7.63 34.32 -20.59
C ILE A 90 7.93 35.82 -20.61
N THR A 91 6.92 36.63 -20.93
CA THR A 91 7.02 38.09 -20.81
C THR A 91 6.91 38.54 -19.35
N ALA A 92 7.44 39.71 -19.01
CA ALA A 92 7.31 40.28 -17.66
C ALA A 92 5.83 40.42 -17.21
N SER A 93 4.91 40.68 -18.15
CA SER A 93 3.47 40.73 -17.90
C SER A 93 2.84 39.36 -17.61
N GLN A 94 3.32 38.29 -18.25
CA GLN A 94 2.89 36.93 -17.95
C GLN A 94 3.40 36.48 -16.57
N ALA A 95 4.63 36.86 -16.20
CA ALA A 95 5.16 36.58 -14.89
C ALA A 95 4.35 37.26 -13.77
N SER A 96 3.95 38.53 -13.95
CA SER A 96 3.08 39.22 -12.98
C SER A 96 1.69 38.58 -12.90
N ASN A 97 1.12 38.15 -14.03
CA ASN A 97 -0.18 37.48 -14.06
C ASN A 97 -0.13 36.11 -13.35
N LEU A 98 0.94 35.34 -13.55
CA LEU A 98 1.13 34.08 -12.84
C LEU A 98 1.22 34.29 -11.32
N ALA A 99 1.96 35.31 -10.88
CA ALA A 99 2.07 35.65 -9.46
C ALA A 99 0.72 36.06 -8.85
N SER A 100 -0.09 36.84 -9.58
CA SER A 100 -1.43 37.20 -9.13
C SER A 100 -2.37 36.00 -9.09
N GLU A 101 -2.31 35.11 -10.08
CA GLU A 101 -3.15 33.90 -10.11
C GLU A 101 -2.77 32.91 -9.01
N LEU A 102 -1.47 32.72 -8.73
CA LEU A 102 -1.00 31.92 -7.60
C LEU A 102 -1.51 32.46 -6.26
N THR A 103 -1.45 33.78 -6.07
CA THR A 103 -1.96 34.43 -4.86
C THR A 103 -3.48 34.25 -4.75
N SER A 104 -4.21 34.44 -5.85
CA SER A 104 -5.66 34.23 -5.94
C SER A 104 -6.03 32.79 -5.60
N LEU A 105 -5.34 31.80 -6.18
CA LEU A 105 -5.59 30.38 -5.89
C LEU A 105 -5.32 30.05 -4.42
N GLY A 106 -4.26 30.63 -3.83
CA GLY A 106 -3.97 30.49 -2.41
C GLY A 106 -5.13 30.92 -1.52
N THR A 107 -5.77 32.05 -1.83
CA THR A 107 -6.97 32.50 -1.10
C THR A 107 -8.21 31.62 -1.35
N LYS A 108 -8.35 31.04 -2.55
CA LYS A 108 -9.43 30.10 -2.89
C LYS A 108 -9.25 28.72 -2.25
N LEU A 109 -8.03 28.33 -1.94
CA LEU A 109 -7.68 27.08 -1.25
C LEU A 109 -7.61 27.22 0.27
N ALA A 110 -7.92 28.41 0.81
CA ALA A 110 -7.92 28.63 2.24
C ALA A 110 -9.01 27.78 2.93
N LEU A 111 -8.68 27.28 4.14
CA LEU A 111 -9.56 26.39 4.91
C LEU A 111 -10.87 27.04 5.37
N ASN A 112 -10.97 28.38 5.31
CA ASN A 112 -12.21 29.09 5.59
C ASN A 112 -13.23 29.01 4.43
N GLN A 113 -12.86 28.45 3.27
CA GLN A 113 -13.76 28.24 2.14
C GLN A 113 -14.55 26.95 2.33
N PRO A 114 -15.90 26.98 2.34
CA PRO A 114 -16.72 25.78 2.54
C PRO A 114 -16.44 24.67 1.53
N ALA A 115 -16.19 25.03 0.26
CA ALA A 115 -15.88 24.07 -0.79
C ALA A 115 -14.59 23.27 -0.51
N VAL A 116 -13.57 23.91 0.08
CA VAL A 116 -12.30 23.26 0.43
C VAL A 116 -12.51 22.28 1.57
N VAL A 117 -13.27 22.67 2.60
CA VAL A 117 -13.58 21.79 3.74
C VAL A 117 -14.39 20.58 3.28
N ILE A 118 -15.42 20.77 2.46
CA ILE A 118 -16.20 19.67 1.88
C ILE A 118 -15.30 18.73 1.08
N GLY A 119 -14.44 19.29 0.20
CA GLY A 119 -13.48 18.51 -0.59
C GLY A 119 -12.51 17.71 0.29
N ALA A 120 -11.99 18.31 1.36
CA ALA A 120 -11.10 17.66 2.30
C ALA A 120 -11.79 16.53 3.07
N LEU A 121 -13.04 16.74 3.53
CA LEU A 121 -13.83 15.70 4.20
C LEU A 121 -14.14 14.53 3.27
N VAL A 122 -14.55 14.81 2.03
CA VAL A 122 -14.79 13.77 1.02
C VAL A 122 -13.50 13.01 0.71
N GLY A 123 -12.39 13.72 0.51
CA GLY A 123 -11.08 13.12 0.30
C GLY A 123 -10.63 12.23 1.47
N ALA A 124 -10.85 12.69 2.71
CA ALA A 124 -10.53 11.93 3.92
C ALA A 124 -11.39 10.68 4.10
N MET A 125 -12.59 10.62 3.52
CA MET A 125 -13.43 9.41 3.54
C MET A 125 -12.94 8.34 2.56
N LEU A 126 -12.23 8.70 1.48
CA LEU A 126 -11.82 7.73 0.44
C LEU A 126 -10.99 6.55 0.98
N PRO A 127 -9.99 6.73 1.86
CA PRO A 127 -9.25 5.60 2.44
C PRO A 127 -10.15 4.65 3.24
N PHE A 128 -11.17 5.15 3.92
CA PHE A 128 -12.10 4.32 4.69
C PHE A 128 -13.01 3.50 3.77
N VAL A 129 -13.56 4.13 2.72
CA VAL A 129 -14.37 3.43 1.73
C VAL A 129 -13.55 2.33 1.05
N PHE A 130 -12.33 2.66 0.60
CA PHE A 130 -11.42 1.70 -0.01
C PHE A 130 -11.11 0.55 0.95
N SER A 131 -10.70 0.85 2.18
CA SER A 131 -10.36 -0.17 3.19
C SER A 131 -11.56 -1.07 3.51
N GLY A 132 -12.76 -0.51 3.65
CA GLY A 132 -13.98 -1.27 3.88
C GLY A 132 -14.30 -2.23 2.73
N THR A 133 -14.17 -1.79 1.48
CA THR A 133 -14.36 -2.66 0.32
C THR A 133 -13.32 -3.77 0.24
N ALA A 134 -12.04 -3.46 0.51
CA ALA A 134 -10.97 -4.44 0.52
C ALA A 134 -11.15 -5.49 1.62
N ILE A 135 -11.46 -5.08 2.85
CA ILE A 135 -11.74 -5.98 3.97
C ILE A 135 -12.95 -6.86 3.68
N SER A 136 -14.01 -6.31 3.09
CA SER A 136 -15.19 -7.10 2.69
C SER A 136 -14.86 -8.15 1.65
N ALA A 137 -14.03 -7.83 0.65
CA ALA A 137 -13.58 -8.78 -0.37
C ALA A 137 -12.73 -9.91 0.25
N VAL A 138 -11.75 -9.57 1.08
CA VAL A 138 -10.91 -10.55 1.79
C VAL A 138 -11.76 -11.43 2.72
N GLY A 139 -12.71 -10.84 3.44
CA GLY A 139 -13.59 -11.57 4.35
C GLY A 139 -14.45 -12.64 3.65
N LYS A 140 -14.95 -12.33 2.44
CA LYS A 140 -15.68 -13.32 1.62
C LYS A 140 -14.78 -14.48 1.19
N GLY A 141 -13.58 -14.19 0.70
CA GLY A 141 -12.59 -15.21 0.32
C GLY A 141 -12.18 -16.09 1.51
N ALA A 142 -11.88 -15.46 2.64
CA ALA A 142 -11.51 -16.18 3.86
C ALA A 142 -12.64 -17.08 4.37
N TYR A 143 -13.90 -16.63 4.28
CA TYR A 143 -15.05 -17.46 4.68
C TYR A 143 -15.18 -18.71 3.81
N MET A 144 -15.05 -18.58 2.48
CA MET A 144 -15.07 -19.72 1.57
C MET A 144 -13.93 -20.70 1.88
N MET A 145 -12.73 -20.17 2.15
CA MET A 145 -11.57 -20.99 2.51
C MET A 145 -11.81 -21.79 3.80
N VAL A 146 -12.37 -21.15 4.83
CA VAL A 146 -12.65 -21.82 6.11
C VAL A 146 -13.69 -22.93 5.95
N GLU A 147 -14.75 -22.69 5.18
CA GLU A 147 -15.76 -23.72 4.91
C GLU A 147 -15.19 -24.89 4.10
N GLU A 148 -14.32 -24.63 3.13
CA GLU A 148 -13.66 -25.68 2.36
C GLU A 148 -12.70 -26.52 3.22
N VAL A 149 -11.84 -25.88 4.02
CA VAL A 149 -10.95 -26.60 4.96
C VAL A 149 -11.77 -27.46 5.93
N ARG A 150 -12.89 -26.93 6.46
CA ARG A 150 -13.81 -27.69 7.32
C ARG A 150 -14.46 -28.86 6.59
N ARG A 151 -14.82 -28.70 5.33
CA ARG A 151 -15.37 -29.77 4.49
C ARG A 151 -14.34 -30.88 4.32
N GLN A 152 -13.10 -30.55 3.94
CA GLN A 152 -12.03 -31.53 3.78
C GLN A 152 -11.77 -32.31 5.07
N PHE A 153 -11.69 -31.65 6.23
CA PHE A 153 -11.52 -32.32 7.53
C PHE A 153 -12.70 -33.19 7.98
N ARG A 154 -13.87 -33.05 7.37
CA ARG A 154 -15.09 -33.83 7.67
C ARG A 154 -15.27 -35.00 6.71
N GLU A 155 -14.96 -34.78 5.44
CA GLU A 155 -15.31 -35.70 4.35
C GLU A 155 -14.13 -36.56 3.89
N ILE A 156 -12.88 -36.08 4.00
CA ILE A 156 -11.70 -36.84 3.55
C ILE A 156 -11.23 -37.78 4.67
N PRO A 157 -11.35 -39.11 4.51
CA PRO A 157 -10.91 -40.07 5.52
C PRO A 157 -9.39 -40.01 5.70
N GLY A 158 -8.92 -40.12 6.94
CA GLY A 158 -7.49 -40.17 7.26
C GLY A 158 -6.80 -38.80 7.31
N LEU A 159 -7.49 -37.69 6.96
CA LEU A 159 -6.87 -36.37 6.91
C LEU A 159 -6.49 -35.84 8.30
N ARG A 160 -7.32 -36.10 9.32
CA ARG A 160 -7.03 -35.70 10.71
C ARG A 160 -5.91 -36.55 11.32
N GLU A 161 -5.83 -37.80 10.89
CA GLU A 161 -4.85 -38.79 11.32
C GLU A 161 -3.51 -38.63 10.58
N GLY A 162 -3.40 -37.70 9.63
CA GLY A 162 -2.20 -37.46 8.82
C GLY A 162 -1.91 -38.54 7.77
N THR A 163 -2.87 -39.43 7.51
CA THR A 163 -2.75 -40.54 6.54
C THR A 163 -3.41 -40.22 5.20
N GLY A 164 -4.39 -39.32 5.19
CA GLY A 164 -5.06 -38.79 4.01
C GLY A 164 -4.36 -37.55 3.47
N LYS A 165 -4.39 -37.36 2.15
CA LYS A 165 -3.85 -36.15 1.50
C LYS A 165 -4.97 -35.12 1.30
N PRO A 166 -4.76 -33.85 1.67
CA PRO A 166 -5.71 -32.79 1.39
C PRO A 166 -5.76 -32.46 -0.11
N ASP A 167 -6.86 -31.85 -0.53
CA ASP A 167 -7.00 -31.30 -1.87
C ASP A 167 -6.54 -29.84 -1.88
N TYR A 168 -5.30 -29.62 -2.30
CA TYR A 168 -4.73 -28.28 -2.40
C TYR A 168 -5.26 -27.48 -3.60
N ALA A 169 -5.80 -28.13 -4.64
CA ALA A 169 -6.23 -27.43 -5.85
C ALA A 169 -7.50 -26.60 -5.59
N ILE A 170 -8.46 -27.18 -4.89
CA ILE A 170 -9.71 -26.50 -4.51
C ILE A 170 -9.45 -25.33 -3.55
N ALA A 171 -8.38 -25.38 -2.76
CA ALA A 171 -7.98 -24.27 -1.89
C ALA A 171 -7.27 -23.12 -2.65
N VAL A 172 -6.90 -23.32 -3.92
CA VAL A 172 -6.25 -22.30 -4.75
C VAL A 172 -7.23 -21.69 -5.76
N ASP A 173 -8.18 -22.48 -6.26
CA ASP A 173 -9.29 -22.05 -7.14
C ASP A 173 -10.28 -21.10 -6.45
#